data_AF-A0A7Z0MM26-F1
#
_entry.id   AF-A0A7Z0MM26-F1
#
_cell.length_a   1.000
_cell.length_b   1.000
_cell.length_c   1.000
_cell.angle_alpha   90.00
_cell.angle_beta   90.00
_cell.angle_gamma   90.00
#
_symmetry.space_group_name_H-M   'P 1'
#
loop_
_entity.id
_entity.type
_entity.pdbx_description
1 polymer ?
#
loop_
_entity_poly.entity_id
_entity_poly.type
_entity_poly.pdbx_seq_one_letter_code
_entity_poly.pdbx_strand_id
1 'polypeptide(L)'
;MKFVRTLGRFLLPLSLVALAACQTTPGQQTTASQSPATAAADTTTAQQPQPETSIQAERQGAPVAVFLADTTLRSGWTPVNLDTGTLYVNPQPIITRADLTGIQAGSNKAGDGLLALELNEEGKRKVIDITTQNPNHRLALVVGRTMLAAPGYTEPVTTGHLIFAVGTEQNATAAARAIAGVPQDGSGDATATPDTSTTAPAN
;
A
#
# COMPACT_ATOMS: atom_id res chain seq x y z
N MET A 1 -51.26 17.01 0.10
CA MET A 1 -51.53 18.37 -0.42
C MET A 1 -50.33 18.81 -1.24
N LYS A 2 -50.58 19.42 -2.39
CA LYS A 2 -49.58 19.89 -3.37
C LYS A 2 -49.22 21.34 -3.06
N PHE A 3 -47.94 21.66 -2.92
CA PHE A 3 -47.44 23.03 -3.14
C PHE A 3 -46.29 22.98 -4.13
N VAL A 4 -46.64 23.31 -5.36
CA VAL A 4 -45.73 23.69 -6.45
C VAL A 4 -45.82 25.21 -6.60
N ARG A 5 -44.81 25.78 -7.28
CA ARG A 5 -44.67 27.17 -7.79
C ARG A 5 -44.12 28.16 -6.74
N THR A 6 -43.06 28.94 -6.99
CA THR A 6 -42.75 29.75 -8.19
C THR A 6 -41.27 30.17 -8.11
N LEU A 7 -40.42 29.80 -9.07
CA LEU A 7 -39.86 30.67 -10.14
C LEU A 7 -39.19 31.98 -9.66
N GLY A 8 -37.86 32.03 -9.79
CA GLY A 8 -37.06 33.26 -9.68
C GLY A 8 -35.80 33.16 -10.54
N ARG A 9 -35.97 33.20 -11.86
CA ARG A 9 -34.89 33.47 -12.83
C ARG A 9 -34.46 34.93 -12.67
N PHE A 10 -33.29 35.18 -12.09
CA PHE A 10 -32.52 36.38 -12.40
C PHE A 10 -31.34 35.99 -13.27
N LEU A 11 -31.38 36.56 -14.47
CA LEU A 11 -30.41 36.52 -15.55
C LEU A 11 -29.37 37.64 -15.32
N LEU A 12 -28.21 37.45 -15.97
CA LEU A 12 -27.21 38.44 -16.40
C LEU A 12 -25.90 38.59 -15.57
N PRO A 13 -24.78 38.96 -16.22
CA PRO A 13 -23.60 38.10 -16.36
C PRO A 13 -22.30 38.85 -16.03
N LEU A 14 -21.17 38.31 -16.49
CA LEU A 14 -19.94 39.04 -16.81
C LEU A 14 -18.98 39.32 -15.63
N SER A 15 -17.96 38.48 -15.51
CA SER A 15 -16.58 38.95 -15.28
C SER A 15 -15.60 37.88 -15.73
N LEU A 16 -15.34 37.92 -17.04
CA LEU A 16 -14.10 37.45 -17.63
C LEU A 16 -13.03 38.47 -17.24
N VAL A 17 -12.05 38.08 -16.42
CA VAL A 17 -10.74 38.75 -16.37
C VAL A 17 -9.71 37.70 -16.75
N ALA A 18 -9.40 37.69 -18.05
CA ALA A 18 -8.12 37.24 -18.56
C ALA A 18 -7.16 38.44 -18.47
N LEU A 19 -6.10 38.29 -17.68
CA LEU A 19 -4.83 39.03 -17.82
C LEU A 19 -3.75 37.93 -17.79
N ALA A 20 -3.33 37.44 -18.95
CA ALA A 20 -2.19 37.96 -19.69
C ALA A 20 -0.88 37.89 -18.88
N ALA A 21 -0.07 36.89 -19.25
CA ALA A 21 1.39 36.86 -19.27
C ALA A 21 2.17 37.95 -18.49
N CYS A 22 2.96 37.50 -17.52
CA CYS A 22 4.26 38.05 -17.14
C CYS A 22 5.03 36.89 -16.46
N GLN A 23 6.27 36.55 -16.76
CA GLN A 23 7.22 37.08 -17.73
C GLN A 23 8.28 35.98 -17.88
N THR A 24 8.49 35.51 -19.11
CA THR A 24 9.70 34.79 -19.49
C THR A 24 10.85 35.78 -19.40
N THR A 25 11.88 35.46 -18.60
CA THR A 25 13.09 36.28 -18.48
C THR A 25 14.18 35.68 -19.36
N PRO A 26 14.51 36.29 -20.50
CA PRO A 26 15.74 36.01 -21.22
C PRO A 26 16.89 36.75 -20.53
N GLY A 27 17.72 36.01 -19.81
CA GLY A 27 19.01 36.49 -19.33
C GLY A 27 19.96 36.63 -20.51
N GLN A 28 19.98 37.83 -21.08
CA GLN A 28 20.85 38.26 -22.16
C GLN A 28 22.32 38.25 -21.72
N GLN A 29 23.15 37.87 -22.68
CA GLN A 29 24.60 37.89 -22.63
C GLN A 29 25.12 39.31 -22.36
N THR A 30 26.06 39.44 -21.42
CA THR A 30 27.03 40.53 -21.42
C THR A 30 28.43 39.95 -21.38
N THR A 31 29.12 40.19 -22.48
CA THR A 31 30.52 39.94 -22.79
C THR A 31 31.47 40.50 -21.74
N ALA A 32 32.38 39.65 -21.24
CA ALA A 32 33.72 40.05 -20.83
C ALA A 32 34.73 39.07 -21.45
N SER A 33 35.76 39.66 -22.04
CA SER A 33 36.72 39.09 -23.00
C SER A 33 37.78 38.14 -22.40
N GLN A 34 38.18 37.15 -23.22
CA GLN A 34 39.50 36.46 -23.33
C GLN A 34 39.92 35.56 -22.14
N SER A 35 40.41 34.32 -22.29
CA SER A 35 41.25 33.65 -23.31
C SER A 35 41.04 32.10 -23.29
N PRO A 36 41.62 31.30 -24.23
CA PRO A 36 41.19 29.94 -24.54
C PRO A 36 41.94 28.85 -23.75
N ALA A 37 41.26 27.75 -23.42
CA ALA A 37 41.90 26.47 -23.17
C ALA A 37 40.94 25.29 -23.43
N THR A 38 41.42 24.37 -24.24
CA THR A 38 40.87 23.08 -24.67
C THR A 38 40.50 22.14 -23.51
N ALA A 39 39.30 21.54 -23.56
CA ALA A 39 38.95 20.18 -23.10
C ALA A 39 37.45 19.97 -23.36
N ALA A 40 37.06 19.11 -24.30
CA ALA A 40 36.70 17.70 -24.08
C ALA A 40 35.40 17.52 -23.26
N ALA A 41 34.41 16.94 -23.94
CA ALA A 41 33.28 16.13 -23.45
C ALA A 41 32.51 16.61 -22.19
N ASP A 42 31.20 16.86 -22.35
CA ASP A 42 30.19 15.88 -21.93
C ASP A 42 28.80 16.42 -22.23
N THR A 43 28.07 15.72 -23.09
CA THR A 43 26.65 15.96 -23.35
C THR A 43 25.87 15.38 -22.18
N THR A 44 25.76 16.13 -21.08
CA THR A 44 24.82 15.79 -20.01
C THR A 44 23.42 16.23 -20.43
N THR A 45 22.69 15.28 -21.00
CA THR A 45 21.22 15.30 -21.06
C THR A 45 20.67 15.47 -19.65
N ALA A 46 19.96 16.56 -19.41
CA ALA A 46 19.20 16.77 -18.18
C ALA A 46 18.12 15.68 -18.07
N GLN A 47 18.39 14.69 -17.21
CA GLN A 47 17.49 13.59 -16.93
C GLN A 47 16.47 14.02 -15.86
N GLN A 48 15.22 14.08 -16.30
CA GLN A 48 14.03 14.34 -15.51
C GLN A 48 13.80 13.18 -14.52
N PRO A 49 13.61 13.40 -13.21
CA PRO A 49 13.50 12.30 -12.25
C PRO A 49 12.07 11.74 -12.17
N GLN A 50 11.79 10.64 -12.87
CA GLN A 50 10.61 9.74 -12.68
C GLN A 50 10.94 8.34 -13.25
N PRO A 51 10.42 7.20 -12.74
CA PRO A 51 10.05 6.77 -11.40
C PRO A 51 10.73 5.41 -11.07
N GLU A 52 11.94 5.39 -10.53
CA GLU A 52 12.65 4.13 -10.22
C GLU A 52 12.10 3.42 -8.95
N THR A 53 11.32 4.14 -8.15
CA THR A 53 10.74 3.65 -6.90
C THR A 53 9.56 2.69 -7.07
N SER A 54 8.87 2.67 -8.22
CA SER A 54 7.74 1.75 -8.43
C SER A 54 8.20 0.30 -8.66
N ILE A 55 9.21 0.08 -9.51
CA ILE A 55 9.70 -1.27 -9.83
C ILE A 55 10.39 -1.93 -8.62
N GLN A 56 11.04 -1.14 -7.76
CA GLN A 56 11.62 -1.65 -6.51
C GLN A 56 10.57 -1.98 -5.44
N ALA A 57 9.48 -1.20 -5.35
CA ALA A 57 8.36 -1.48 -4.44
C ALA A 57 7.55 -2.71 -4.88
N GLU A 58 7.42 -2.95 -6.19
CA GLU A 58 6.78 -4.15 -6.73
C GLU A 58 7.55 -5.43 -6.38
N ARG A 59 8.88 -5.36 -6.25
CA ARG A 59 9.72 -6.50 -5.80
C ARG A 59 9.70 -6.74 -4.30
N GLN A 60 9.25 -5.78 -3.50
CA GLN A 60 9.26 -5.87 -2.04
C GLN A 60 7.94 -6.39 -1.45
N GLY A 61 6.96 -6.70 -2.31
CA GLY A 61 5.62 -7.12 -1.88
C GLY A 61 4.83 -6.02 -1.19
N ALA A 62 3.52 -6.23 -1.08
CA ALA A 62 2.64 -5.31 -0.40
C ALA A 62 3.06 -5.18 1.08
N PRO A 63 3.14 -3.95 1.62
CA PRO A 63 3.41 -3.77 3.04
C PRO A 63 2.29 -4.41 3.87
N VAL A 64 2.65 -5.03 4.99
CA VAL A 64 1.70 -5.62 5.93
C VAL A 64 1.89 -4.97 7.29
N ALA A 65 0.78 -4.57 7.90
CA ALA A 65 0.77 -3.99 9.23
C ALA A 65 -0.50 -4.34 9.99
N VAL A 66 -0.36 -4.48 11.30
CA VAL A 66 -1.49 -4.64 12.24
C VAL A 66 -1.55 -3.41 13.13
N PHE A 67 -2.72 -2.82 13.22
CA PHE A 67 -2.99 -1.60 13.97
C PHE A 67 -3.98 -1.87 15.10
N LEU A 68 -3.93 -1.05 16.14
CA LEU A 68 -4.97 -1.04 17.17
C LEU A 68 -6.19 -0.28 16.62
N ALA A 69 -7.38 -0.81 16.84
CA ALA A 69 -8.62 -0.20 16.39
C ALA A 69 -9.74 -0.33 17.42
N ASP A 70 -10.76 0.51 17.31
CA ASP A 70 -11.89 0.60 18.23
C ASP A 70 -13.09 1.25 17.52
N THR A 71 -14.30 0.96 17.97
CA THR A 71 -15.55 1.57 17.48
C THR A 71 -15.86 2.90 18.17
N THR A 72 -15.10 3.25 19.22
CA THR A 72 -15.24 4.53 19.93
C THR A 72 -14.25 5.57 19.39
N LEU A 73 -14.74 6.80 19.17
CA LEU A 73 -13.88 7.92 18.76
C LEU A 73 -12.80 8.17 19.81
N ARG A 74 -11.54 8.23 19.38
CA ARG A 74 -10.38 8.54 20.22
C ARG A 74 -9.54 9.63 19.57
N SER A 75 -8.97 10.51 20.40
CA SER A 75 -8.11 11.59 19.91
C SER A 75 -6.88 11.01 19.18
N GLY A 76 -6.55 11.57 18.01
CA GLY A 76 -5.42 11.14 17.19
C GLY A 76 -5.64 9.85 16.40
N TRP A 77 -6.82 9.24 16.46
CA TRP A 77 -7.15 8.04 15.70
C TRP A 77 -7.85 8.39 14.40
N THR A 78 -7.52 7.66 13.34
CA THR A 78 -8.05 7.90 12.00
C THR A 78 -9.38 7.17 11.83
N PRO A 79 -10.46 7.87 11.42
CA PRO A 79 -11.73 7.21 11.11
C PRO A 79 -11.64 6.46 9.78
N VAL A 80 -12.11 5.22 9.77
CA VAL A 80 -12.26 4.37 8.60
C VAL A 80 -13.72 3.94 8.53
N ASN A 81 -14.40 4.21 7.41
CA ASN A 81 -15.79 3.79 7.22
C ASN A 81 -15.81 2.38 6.63
N LEU A 82 -16.50 1.48 7.32
CA LEU A 82 -16.83 0.14 6.86
C LEU A 82 -18.35 0.05 6.65
N ASP A 83 -18.80 -0.98 5.95
CA ASP A 83 -20.24 -1.25 5.78
C ASP A 83 -20.98 -1.43 7.11
N THR A 84 -20.25 -1.86 8.16
CA THR A 84 -20.76 -2.12 9.51
C THR A 84 -20.71 -0.90 10.44
N GLY A 85 -20.14 0.22 9.99
CA GLY A 85 -19.99 1.44 10.78
C GLY A 85 -18.60 2.07 10.68
N THR A 86 -18.33 3.07 11.52
CA THR A 86 -17.02 3.73 11.56
C THR A 86 -16.11 3.04 12.57
N LEU A 87 -14.93 2.64 12.13
CA LEU A 87 -13.85 2.13 12.96
C LEU A 87 -12.76 3.20 13.08
N TYR A 88 -12.33 3.48 14.29
CA TYR A 88 -11.21 4.37 14.55
C TYR A 88 -9.95 3.53 14.69
N VAL A 89 -8.90 3.89 13.96
CA VAL A 89 -7.65 3.14 13.91
C VAL A 89 -6.50 4.02 14.41
N ASN A 90 -5.69 3.48 15.32
CA ASN A 90 -4.45 4.12 15.73
C ASN A 90 -3.49 4.17 14.52
N PRO A 91 -2.98 5.34 14.12
CA PRO A 91 -2.07 5.46 12.98
C PRO A 91 -0.70 4.78 13.21
N GLN A 92 -0.35 4.43 14.46
CA GLN A 92 0.88 3.71 14.75
C GLN A 92 0.68 2.19 14.61
N PRO A 93 1.42 1.51 13.71
CA PRO A 93 1.35 0.06 13.60
C PRO A 93 1.97 -0.60 14.83
N ILE A 94 1.30 -1.62 15.36
CA ILE A 94 1.83 -2.46 16.44
C ILE A 94 2.81 -3.47 15.87
N ILE A 95 2.42 -4.09 14.75
CA ILE A 95 3.16 -5.15 14.07
C ILE A 95 3.35 -4.74 12.63
N THR A 96 4.57 -4.90 12.15
CA THR A 96 4.96 -4.65 10.76
C THR A 96 5.58 -5.92 10.18
N ARG A 97 5.90 -5.90 8.89
CA ARG A 97 6.69 -6.95 8.22
C ARG A 97 7.94 -7.38 9.00
N ALA A 98 8.64 -6.46 9.67
CA ALA A 98 9.86 -6.75 10.40
C ALA A 98 9.63 -7.61 11.67
N ASP A 99 8.40 -7.61 12.18
CA ASP A 99 7.97 -8.37 13.36
C ASP A 99 7.48 -9.79 13.00
N LEU A 100 7.50 -10.15 11.71
CA LEU A 100 6.98 -11.41 11.19
C LEU A 100 8.11 -12.36 10.78
N THR A 101 7.95 -13.65 11.08
CA THR A 101 8.79 -14.72 10.53
C THR A 101 8.19 -15.32 9.26
N GLY A 102 6.87 -15.22 9.09
CA GLY A 102 6.15 -15.84 7.99
C GLY A 102 4.70 -15.37 7.88
N ILE A 103 4.09 -15.63 6.73
CA ILE A 103 2.66 -15.44 6.48
C ILE A 103 2.15 -16.69 5.76
N GLN A 104 1.02 -17.23 6.22
CA GLN A 104 0.35 -18.38 5.62
C GLN A 104 -1.10 -18.03 5.30
N ALA A 105 -1.58 -18.47 4.15
CA ALA A 105 -3.00 -18.42 3.80
C ALA A 105 -3.60 -19.83 3.89
N GLY A 106 -4.85 -19.90 4.29
CA GLY A 106 -5.62 -21.12 4.30
C GLY A 106 -7.11 -20.84 4.38
N SER A 107 -7.88 -21.85 4.72
CA SER A 107 -9.32 -21.75 4.95
C SER A 107 -9.76 -22.57 6.15
N ASN A 108 -10.87 -22.17 6.77
CA ASN A 108 -11.52 -22.98 7.78
C ASN A 108 -12.49 -23.99 7.13
N LYS A 109 -13.11 -24.86 7.93
CA LYS A 109 -14.10 -25.84 7.45
C LYS A 109 -15.38 -25.22 6.88
N ALA A 110 -15.66 -23.96 7.19
CA ALA A 110 -16.82 -23.21 6.68
C ALA A 110 -16.53 -22.51 5.34
N GLY A 111 -15.27 -22.54 4.85
CA GLY A 111 -14.84 -21.89 3.63
C GLY A 111 -14.36 -20.44 3.82
N ASP A 112 -14.28 -19.95 5.07
CA ASP A 112 -13.70 -18.64 5.33
C ASP A 112 -12.18 -18.69 5.13
N GLY A 113 -11.66 -17.73 4.38
CA GLY A 113 -10.23 -17.54 4.20
C GLY A 113 -9.57 -17.04 5.48
N LEU A 114 -8.50 -17.71 5.88
CA LEU A 114 -7.70 -17.38 7.04
C LEU A 114 -6.32 -16.93 6.61
N LEU A 115 -5.87 -15.80 7.14
CA LEU A 115 -4.50 -15.34 7.02
C LEU A 115 -3.81 -15.46 8.39
N ALA A 116 -2.81 -16.32 8.49
CA ALA A 116 -2.00 -16.49 9.68
C ALA A 116 -0.69 -15.72 9.52
N LEU A 117 -0.42 -14.79 10.44
CA LEU A 117 0.84 -14.07 10.56
C LEU A 117 1.64 -14.73 11.68
N GLU A 118 2.82 -15.24 11.35
CA GLU A 118 3.75 -15.81 12.32
C GLU A 118 4.63 -14.71 12.87
N LEU A 119 4.60 -14.51 14.19
CA LEU A 119 5.35 -13.46 14.87
C LEU A 119 6.72 -13.96 15.32
N ASN A 120 7.73 -13.11 15.19
CA ASN A 120 9.00 -13.32 15.88
C ASN A 120 8.88 -13.00 17.39
N GLU A 121 9.93 -13.22 18.17
CA GLU A 121 9.93 -12.97 19.62
C GLU A 121 9.57 -11.52 19.98
N GLU A 122 10.04 -10.55 19.19
CA GLU A 122 9.74 -9.14 19.41
C GLU A 122 8.26 -8.83 19.13
N GLY A 123 7.73 -9.32 18.02
CA GLY A 123 6.33 -9.19 17.64
C GLY A 123 5.40 -9.79 18.69
N LYS A 124 5.70 -10.99 19.20
CA LYS A 124 4.94 -11.61 20.29
C LYS A 124 4.88 -10.73 21.54
N ARG A 125 6.03 -10.21 21.97
CA ARG A 125 6.11 -9.30 23.12
C ARG A 125 5.29 -8.03 22.89
N LYS A 126 5.39 -7.40 21.72
CA LYS A 126 4.61 -6.20 21.37
C LYS A 126 3.10 -6.46 21.41
N VAL A 127 2.65 -7.58 20.84
CA VAL A 127 1.23 -7.97 20.87
C VAL A 127 0.74 -8.20 22.29
N ILE A 128 1.47 -8.97 23.10
CA ILE A 128 1.08 -9.23 24.49
C ILE A 128 0.97 -7.92 25.26
N ASP A 129 1.96 -7.06 25.16
CA ASP A 129 2.01 -5.79 25.87
C ASP A 129 0.84 -4.88 25.47
N ILE A 130 0.64 -4.66 24.17
CA ILE A 130 -0.42 -3.76 23.70
C ILE A 130 -1.83 -4.29 24.01
N THR A 131 -2.05 -5.61 23.89
CA THR A 131 -3.37 -6.21 24.12
C THR A 131 -3.70 -6.31 25.60
N THR A 132 -2.68 -6.41 26.47
CA THR A 132 -2.84 -6.31 27.93
C THR A 132 -3.20 -4.89 28.34
N GLN A 133 -2.56 -3.87 27.75
CA GLN A 133 -2.83 -2.47 28.06
C GLN A 133 -4.17 -1.98 27.49
N ASN A 134 -4.70 -2.62 26.44
CA ASN A 134 -5.88 -2.19 25.70
C ASN A 134 -6.93 -3.32 25.58
N PRO A 135 -7.53 -3.79 26.67
CA PRO A 135 -8.55 -4.85 26.59
C PRO A 135 -9.79 -4.40 25.83
N ASN A 136 -10.53 -5.32 25.22
CA ASN A 136 -11.77 -5.06 24.46
C ASN A 136 -11.60 -4.19 23.21
N HIS A 137 -10.39 -4.13 22.66
CA HIS A 137 -10.11 -3.43 21.41
C HIS A 137 -10.14 -4.39 20.23
N ARG A 138 -9.82 -3.86 19.05
CA ARG A 138 -9.73 -4.60 17.79
C ARG A 138 -8.32 -4.53 17.23
N LEU A 139 -7.92 -5.56 16.50
CA LEU A 139 -6.68 -5.59 15.74
C LEU A 139 -7.02 -5.47 14.26
N ALA A 140 -6.71 -4.33 13.64
CA ALA A 140 -6.95 -4.09 12.23
C ALA A 140 -5.76 -4.57 11.40
N LEU A 141 -5.99 -5.59 10.57
CA LEU A 141 -5.03 -6.07 9.59
C LEU A 141 -5.14 -5.24 8.31
N VAL A 142 -4.03 -4.63 7.89
CA VAL A 142 -3.92 -3.87 6.65
C VAL A 142 -2.83 -4.48 5.78
N VAL A 143 -3.17 -4.69 4.51
CA VAL A 143 -2.24 -5.14 3.47
C VAL A 143 -2.24 -4.12 2.34
N GLY A 144 -1.07 -3.58 2.02
CA GLY A 144 -0.94 -2.44 1.12
C GLY A 144 -1.63 -1.21 1.72
N ARG A 145 -2.82 -0.92 1.21
CA ARG A 145 -3.67 0.19 1.65
C ARG A 145 -5.09 -0.27 1.99
N THR A 146 -5.31 -1.58 2.02
CA THR A 146 -6.63 -2.18 2.19
C THR A 146 -6.69 -2.83 3.56
N MET A 147 -7.68 -2.43 4.35
CA MET A 147 -8.02 -3.13 5.59
C MET A 147 -8.74 -4.42 5.22
N LEU A 148 -8.16 -5.56 5.60
CA LEU A 148 -8.72 -6.88 5.29
C LEU A 148 -9.60 -7.42 6.41
N ALA A 149 -9.26 -7.12 7.66
CA ALA A 149 -9.97 -7.63 8.83
C ALA A 149 -9.76 -6.72 10.05
N ALA A 150 -10.73 -6.70 10.96
CA ALA A 150 -10.63 -5.99 12.24
C ALA A 150 -11.32 -6.75 13.40
N PRO A 151 -10.89 -8.00 13.72
CA PRO A 151 -11.45 -8.76 14.82
C PRO A 151 -11.23 -8.07 16.17
N GLY A 152 -12.21 -8.20 17.06
CA GLY A 152 -12.09 -7.81 18.46
C GLY A 152 -11.43 -8.90 19.29
N TYR A 153 -10.83 -8.50 20.41
CA TYR A 153 -10.31 -9.40 21.43
C TYR A 153 -10.76 -8.93 22.81
N THR A 154 -11.07 -9.87 23.70
CA THR A 154 -11.46 -9.60 25.09
C THR A 154 -10.33 -9.92 26.07
N GLU A 155 -9.41 -10.80 25.68
CA GLU A 155 -8.27 -11.23 26.47
C GLU A 155 -6.95 -10.89 25.75
N PRO A 156 -5.84 -10.74 26.50
CA PRO A 156 -4.53 -10.51 25.89
C PRO A 156 -4.16 -11.63 24.92
N VAL A 157 -3.66 -11.25 23.75
CA VAL A 157 -3.25 -12.22 22.72
C VAL A 157 -1.83 -12.68 23.05
N THR A 158 -1.70 -13.92 23.49
CA THR A 158 -0.43 -14.54 23.93
C THR A 158 0.14 -15.54 22.93
N THR A 159 -0.56 -15.78 21.82
CA THR A 159 -0.16 -16.74 20.80
C THR A 159 0.94 -16.18 19.89
N GLY A 160 1.82 -17.06 19.41
CA GLY A 160 2.84 -16.72 18.41
C GLY A 160 2.30 -16.49 16.99
N HIS A 161 1.00 -16.72 16.80
CA HIS A 161 0.32 -16.58 15.52
C HIS A 161 -0.87 -15.64 15.69
N LEU A 162 -1.02 -14.69 14.75
CA LEU A 162 -2.22 -13.88 14.61
C LEU A 162 -3.02 -14.40 13.42
N ILE A 163 -4.23 -14.88 13.67
CA ILE A 163 -5.09 -15.46 12.64
C ILE A 163 -6.24 -14.49 12.36
N PHE A 164 -6.36 -14.06 11.11
CA PHE A 164 -7.40 -13.15 10.66
C PHE A 164 -8.31 -13.84 9.65
N ALA A 165 -9.62 -13.77 9.87
CA ALA A 165 -10.60 -14.13 8.85
C ALA A 165 -10.71 -12.98 7.84
N VAL A 166 -10.41 -13.24 6.57
CA VAL A 166 -10.34 -12.24 5.50
C VAL A 166 -11.42 -12.48 4.42
N GLY A 167 -12.56 -13.07 4.79
CA GLY A 167 -13.62 -13.40 3.84
C GLY A 167 -13.38 -14.76 3.21
N THR A 168 -13.01 -14.82 1.93
CA THR A 168 -12.86 -16.09 1.18
C THR A 168 -11.41 -16.59 1.15
N GLU A 169 -11.22 -17.89 0.94
CA GLU A 169 -9.88 -18.49 0.74
C GLU A 169 -9.09 -17.77 -0.35
N GLN A 170 -9.74 -17.42 -1.46
CA GLN A 170 -9.12 -16.69 -2.56
C GLN A 170 -8.56 -15.34 -2.09
N ASN A 171 -9.25 -14.63 -1.20
CA ASN A 171 -8.75 -13.37 -0.64
C ASN A 171 -7.54 -13.61 0.27
N ALA A 172 -7.55 -14.68 1.07
CA ALA A 172 -6.40 -15.06 1.90
C ALA A 172 -5.17 -15.37 1.03
N THR A 173 -5.31 -16.19 0.00
CA THR A 173 -4.22 -16.52 -0.93
C THR A 173 -3.73 -15.29 -1.68
N ALA A 174 -4.64 -14.43 -2.16
CA ALA A 174 -4.27 -13.19 -2.83
C ALA A 174 -3.49 -12.25 -1.90
N ALA A 175 -3.93 -12.10 -0.65
CA ALA A 175 -3.24 -11.31 0.35
C ALA A 175 -1.84 -11.87 0.64
N ALA A 176 -1.70 -13.17 0.89
CA ALA A 176 -0.39 -13.79 1.14
C ALA A 176 0.57 -13.65 -0.05
N ARG A 177 0.08 -13.79 -1.29
CA ARG A 177 0.89 -13.58 -2.50
C ARG A 177 1.31 -12.12 -2.68
N ALA A 178 0.38 -11.19 -2.49
CA ALA A 178 0.68 -9.76 -2.56
C ALA A 178 1.76 -9.40 -1.53
N ILE A 179 1.60 -9.88 -0.31
CA ILE A 179 2.56 -9.78 0.80
C ILE A 179 3.92 -10.39 0.43
N ALA A 180 3.95 -11.52 -0.27
CA ALA A 180 5.20 -12.18 -0.68
C ALA A 180 5.86 -11.53 -1.92
N GLY A 181 5.21 -10.54 -2.56
CA GLY A 181 5.74 -9.89 -3.76
C GLY A 181 5.74 -10.77 -4.99
N VAL A 182 4.90 -11.82 -5.01
CA VAL A 182 4.72 -12.65 -6.20
C VAL A 182 3.72 -11.93 -7.12
N PRO A 183 4.10 -11.53 -8.34
CA PRO A 183 3.18 -10.90 -9.26
C PRO A 183 1.95 -11.79 -9.52
N GLN A 184 0.82 -11.14 -9.77
CA GLN A 184 -0.48 -11.79 -9.91
C GLN A 184 -0.65 -12.50 -11.27
N ASP A 185 0.35 -12.40 -12.13
CA ASP A 185 0.36 -13.06 -13.43
C ASP A 185 0.78 -14.52 -13.25
N GLY A 186 -0.15 -15.42 -13.54
CA GLY A 186 0.14 -16.82 -13.84
C GLY A 186 0.96 -17.02 -15.13
N SER A 187 1.71 -16.02 -15.58
CA SER A 187 2.81 -16.19 -16.52
C SER A 187 4.05 -16.55 -15.71
N GLY A 188 4.01 -17.71 -15.05
CA GLY A 188 5.24 -18.40 -14.76
C GLY A 188 5.98 -18.54 -16.09
N ASP A 189 7.18 -17.99 -16.15
CA ASP A 189 8.18 -18.29 -17.16
C ASP A 189 8.39 -19.82 -17.18
N ALA A 190 7.50 -20.51 -17.90
CA ALA A 190 7.83 -21.71 -18.64
C ALA A 190 8.58 -21.28 -19.90
N THR A 191 9.62 -20.46 -19.77
CA THR A 191 10.67 -20.40 -20.78
C THR A 191 11.57 -21.58 -20.49
N ALA A 192 11.17 -22.68 -21.13
CA ALA A 192 11.98 -23.79 -21.59
C ALA A 192 13.45 -23.73 -21.13
N THR A 193 13.82 -24.71 -20.32
CA THR A 193 15.15 -25.33 -20.41
C THR A 193 15.61 -25.33 -21.86
N PRO A 194 16.77 -24.75 -22.21
CA PRO A 194 17.42 -25.13 -23.44
C PRO A 194 17.82 -26.59 -23.25
N ASP A 195 17.08 -27.50 -23.88
CA ASP A 195 17.54 -28.86 -24.14
C ASP A 195 18.84 -28.75 -24.94
N THR A 196 19.96 -28.69 -24.23
CA THR A 196 21.27 -28.88 -24.83
C THR A 196 21.39 -30.35 -25.18
N SER A 197 21.25 -30.62 -26.48
CA SER A 197 22.10 -31.55 -27.21
C SER A 197 22.04 -33.00 -26.74
N THR A 198 21.11 -33.76 -27.32
CA THR A 198 21.31 -35.20 -27.54
C THR A 198 20.66 -35.57 -28.86
N THR A 199 21.47 -35.78 -29.90
CA THR A 199 21.46 -37.01 -30.72
C THR A 199 22.75 -37.05 -31.54
N ALA A 200 23.45 -38.16 -31.35
CA ALA A 200 24.75 -38.53 -31.88
C ALA A 200 24.63 -39.08 -33.34
N PRO A 201 25.74 -39.52 -33.97
CA PRO A 201 25.90 -39.65 -35.43
C PRO A 201 25.34 -40.98 -35.97
N ALA A 202 25.12 -41.08 -37.30
CA ALA A 202 25.65 -42.18 -38.13
C ALA A 202 25.12 -42.17 -39.58
N ASN A 203 26.08 -42.47 -40.48
CA ASN A 203 26.01 -43.09 -41.81
C ASN A 203 25.85 -42.19 -43.03
#